data_AF-A0A8J9X2Q5-F1
#
_entry.id   AF-A0A8J9X2Q5-F1
#
_cell.length_a   1.000
_cell.length_b   1.000
_cell.length_c   1.000
_cell.angle_alpha   90.00
_cell.angle_beta   90.00
_cell.angle_gamma   90.00
#
_symmetry.space_group_name_H-M   'P 1'
#
loop_
_entity.id
_entity.type
_entity.pdbx_description
1 polymer ?
#
loop_
_entity_poly.entity_id
_entity_poly.type
_entity_poly.pdbx_seq_one_letter_code
_entity_poly.pdbx_strand_id
1 'polypeptide(L)' 'MSGIPGPVVTGTIAYLLLGVVAVGGIYGSRATGMLSKDNADIGNVVVSLACFSMWLFWLCAWLHQWHPLIAPIYEG' A
#
# COMPACT_ATOMS: atom_id res chain seq x y z
N MET A 1 -23.68 6.22 13.13
CA MET A 1 -23.57 5.33 11.96
C MET A 1 -22.19 4.72 12.00
N SER A 2 -22.08 3.40 12.17
CA SER A 2 -20.79 2.69 12.21
C SER A 2 -20.19 2.65 10.80
N GLY A 3 -19.49 3.72 10.44
CA GLY A 3 -18.73 3.80 9.19
C GLY A 3 -17.39 3.07 9.29
N ILE A 4 -16.78 2.82 8.14
CA ILE A 4 -15.39 2.36 8.05
C ILE A 4 -14.49 3.38 8.78
N PRO A 5 -13.54 2.94 9.63
CA PRO A 5 -12.66 3.86 10.34
C PRO A 5 -11.89 4.80 9.40
N GLY A 6 -11.85 6.08 9.74
CA GLY A 6 -11.12 7.09 8.95
C GLY A 6 -9.68 6.70 8.59
N PRO A 7 -8.87 6.16 9.52
CA PRO A 7 -7.52 5.70 9.19
C PRO A 7 -7.48 4.61 8.12
N VAL A 8 -8.43 3.67 8.14
CA VAL A 8 -8.54 2.59 7.14
C VAL A 8 -8.85 3.19 5.76
N VAL A 9 -9.77 4.15 5.70
CA VAL A 9 -10.11 4.86 4.45
C VAL A 9 -8.89 5.61 3.91
N THR A 10 -8.29 6.47 4.74
CA THR A 10 -7.15 7.30 4.32
C THR A 10 -5.94 6.47 3.90
N GLY A 11 -5.57 5.45 4.68
CA GLY A 11 -4.43 4.61 4.34
C GLY A 11 -4.69 3.75 3.09
N THR A 12 -5.90 3.24 2.91
CA THR A 12 -6.25 2.50 1.68
C THR A 12 -6.16 3.40 0.44
N ILE A 13 -6.67 4.64 0.52
CA ILE A 13 -6.53 5.61 -0.57
C ILE A 13 -5.05 5.95 -0.81
N ALA A 14 -4.25 6.13 0.24
CA ALA A 14 -2.83 6.45 0.11
C ALA A 14 -2.05 5.34 -0.59
N TYR A 15 -2.23 4.07 -0.20
CA TYR A 15 -1.58 2.94 -0.86
C TYR A 15 -2.08 2.71 -2.28
N LEU A 16 -3.37 2.97 -2.55
CA LEU A 16 -3.91 2.93 -3.91
C LEU A 16 -3.25 3.98 -4.81
N LEU A 17 -3.17 5.23 -4.35
CA LEU A 17 -2.52 6.31 -5.10
C LEU A 17 -1.03 6.03 -5.31
N LEU A 18 -0.34 5.50 -4.30
CA LEU A 18 1.06 5.07 -4.42
C LEU A 18 1.22 4.00 -5.51
N GLY A 19 0.36 2.97 -5.52
CA GLY A 19 0.36 1.93 -6.54
C GLY A 19 0.09 2.48 -7.94
N VAL A 20 -0.91 3.35 -8.10
CA VAL A 20 -1.22 4.00 -9.38
C VAL A 20 -0.05 4.83 -9.89
N VAL A 21 0.59 5.63 -9.04
CA VAL A 21 1.75 6.44 -9.41
C VAL A 21 2.93 5.56 -9.81
N ALA A 22 3.21 4.50 -9.04
CA ALA A 22 4.33 3.61 -9.32
C ALA A 22 4.15 2.82 -10.62
N VAL A 23 2.95 2.27 -10.87
CA VAL A 23 2.60 1.61 -12.13
C VAL A 23 2.60 2.60 -13.29
N GLY A 24 2.07 3.81 -13.09
CA GLY A 24 2.15 4.90 -14.06
C GLY A 24 3.59 5.25 -14.44
N GLY A 25 4.52 5.25 -13.47
CA GLY A 25 5.94 5.44 -13.70
C GLY A 25 6.57 4.36 -14.59
N ILE A 26 6.14 3.10 -14.45
CA ILE A 26 6.59 2.01 -15.32
C ILE A 26 6.14 2.23 -16.76
N TYR A 27 4.84 2.50 -16.96
CA TYR A 27 4.31 2.77 -18.30
C TYR A 27 4.91 4.04 -18.92
N GLY A 28 5.11 5.10 -18.13
CA GLY A 28 5.80 6.31 -18.56
C GLY A 28 7.23 6.03 -19.01
N SER A 29 8.00 5.28 -18.21
CA SER A 29 9.37 4.87 -18.53
C SER A 29 9.44 3.99 -19.78
N ARG A 30 8.42 3.14 -19.99
CA ARG A 30 8.30 2.34 -21.22
C ARG A 30 8.00 3.20 -22.43
N ALA A 31 7.13 4.21 -22.30
CA ALA A 31 6.74 5.11 -23.37
C ALA A 31 7.89 6.03 -23.80
N THR A 32 8.76 6.45 -22.88
CA THR A 32 9.94 7.28 -23.16
C THR A 32 11.14 6.48 -23.66
N GLY A 33 11.04 5.15 -23.76
CA GLY A 33 12.14 4.27 -24.19
C GLY A 33 13.21 4.03 -23.12
N MET A 34 12.99 4.48 -21.89
CA MET A 34 13.91 4.25 -20.75
C MET A 34 13.88 2.81 -20.23
N LEU A 35 12.81 2.06 -20.53
CA LEU A 35 12.62 0.68 -20.09
C LEU A 35 12.24 -0.23 -21.27
N SER A 36 12.85 -1.42 -21.33
CA SER A 36 12.45 -2.46 -22.28
C SER A 36 11.05 -3.01 -21.95
N LYS A 37 10.40 -3.68 -22.92
CA LYS A 37 9.09 -4.31 -22.70
C LYS A 37 9.16 -5.35 -21.57
N ASP A 38 10.13 -6.25 -21.63
CA ASP A 38 10.26 -7.34 -20.65
C ASP A 38 10.46 -6.79 -19.22
N ASN A 39 11.29 -5.76 -19.07
CA ASN A 39 11.50 -5.12 -17.78
C ASN A 39 10.25 -4.36 -17.29
N ALA A 40 9.47 -3.77 -18.20
CA ALA A 40 8.20 -3.13 -17.85
C ALA A 40 7.15 -4.16 -17.39
N ASP A 41 7.09 -5.33 -18.05
CA ASP A 41 6.17 -6.40 -17.69
C ASP A 41 6.52 -6.99 -16.30
N ILE A 42 7.81 -7.20 -16.02
CA ILE A 42 8.29 -7.58 -14.68
C ILE A 42 7.96 -6.49 -13.65
N GLY A 43 8.26 -5.24 -13.98
CA GLY A 43 8.00 -4.09 -13.10
C GLY A 43 6.52 -4.00 -12.72
N ASN A 44 5.61 -4.15 -13.68
CA ASN A 44 4.17 -4.10 -13.44
C ASN A 44 3.70 -5.15 -12.42
N VAL A 45 4.20 -6.39 -12.54
CA VAL A 45 3.85 -7.47 -11.60
C VAL A 45 4.44 -7.21 -10.22
N VAL A 46 5.75 -6.92 -10.16
CA VAL A 46 6.47 -6.75 -8.89
C VAL A 46 5.97 -5.55 -8.10
N VAL A 47 5.79 -4.39 -8.75
CA VAL A 47 5.33 -3.16 -8.09
C VAL A 47 3.90 -3.30 -7.60
N SER A 48 3.01 -3.92 -8.38
CA SER A 48 1.63 -4.14 -7.96
C SER A 48 1.55 -5.08 -6.75
N LEU A 49 2.29 -6.19 -6.79
CA LEU A 49 2.35 -7.16 -5.70
C LEU A 49 2.96 -6.52 -4.43
N ALA A 50 4.03 -5.74 -4.58
CA ALA A 50 4.65 -5.03 -3.47
C ALA A 50 3.68 -4.02 -2.83
N CYS A 51 3.00 -3.19 -3.64
CA CYS A 51 2.02 -2.21 -3.12
C CYS A 51 0.88 -2.91 -2.36
N PHE A 52 0.34 -3.99 -2.92
CA PHE A 52 -0.70 -4.78 -2.24
C PHE A 52 -0.19 -5.39 -0.93
N SER A 53 1.01 -5.95 -0.94
CA SER A 53 1.62 -6.58 0.24
C SER A 53 1.90 -5.56 1.35
N MET A 54 2.40 -4.38 0.99
CA MET A 54 2.62 -3.28 1.94
C MET A 54 1.31 -2.76 2.52
N TRP A 55 0.27 -2.58 1.70
CA TRP A 55 -1.06 -2.21 2.18
C TRP A 55 -1.64 -3.26 3.12
N LEU A 56 -1.52 -4.54 2.79
CA LEU A 56 -2.01 -5.64 3.62
C LEU A 56 -1.28 -5.69 4.96
N PHE A 57 0.04 -5.56 4.95
CA PHE A 57 0.85 -5.53 6.17
C PHE A 57 0.45 -4.36 7.08
N TRP A 58 0.33 -3.16 6.50
CA TRP A 58 -0.13 -1.98 7.23
C TRP A 58 -1.55 -2.15 7.77
N LEU A 59 -2.47 -2.71 6.99
CA LEU A 59 -3.85 -2.94 7.41
C LEU A 59 -3.90 -3.89 8.61
N CYS A 60 -3.16 -5.00 8.57
CA CYS A 60 -3.04 -5.91 9.70
C CYS A 60 -2.42 -5.22 10.93
N ALA A 61 -1.37 -4.40 10.72
CA ALA A 61 -0.76 -3.61 11.78
C ALA A 61 -1.73 -2.59 12.38
N TRP A 62 -2.67 -2.06 11.62
CA TRP A 62 -3.70 -1.17 12.17
C TRP A 62 -4.82 -1.94 12.88
N LEU A 63 -5.29 -3.02 12.26
CA LEU A 63 -6.40 -3.84 12.78
C LEU A 63 -6.06 -4.50 14.12
N HIS A 64 -4.82 -4.95 14.34
CA HIS A 64 -4.46 -5.57 15.63
C HIS A 64 -4.52 -4.58 16.81
N GLN A 65 -4.48 -3.28 16.53
CA GLN A 65 -4.60 -2.22 17.53
C GLN A 65 -6.05 -1.72 17.65
N TRP A 66 -6.94 -2.14 16.75
CA TRP A 66 -8.32 -1.67 16.74
C TRP A 66 -9.16 -2.49 17.73
N HIS A 67 -9.69 -1.81 18.76
CA HIS A 67 -10.32 -2.42 19.94
C HIS A 67 -9.35 -3.31 20.74
N PRO A 68 -8.30 -2.71 21.34
CA PRO A 68 -7.28 -3.47 22.06
C PRO A 68 -7.84 -4.13 23.32
N LEU A 69 -7.44 -5.37 23.57
CA LEU A 69 -7.78 -6.11 24.80
C LEU A 69 -6.76 -5.90 25.92
N ILE A 70 -5.57 -5.44 25.57
CA ILE A 70 -4.46 -5.18 26.48
C ILE A 70 -4.01 -3.73 26.32
N ALA A 71 -3.60 -3.12 27.44
CA ALA A 71 -3.04 -1.78 27.47
C ALA A 71 -1.63 -1.82 28.08
N PRO A 72 -0.75 -0.88 27.71
CA PRO A 72 0.57 -0.77 28.34
C PRO A 72 0.44 -0.55 29.86
N ILE A 73 1.30 -1.21 30.63
CA ILE A 73 1.48 -0.94 32.07
C ILE A 73 2.70 -0.01 32.20
N TYR A 74 2.52 1.14 32.85
CA TYR A 74 3.61 2.08 33.10
C TYR A 74 4.24 1.76 34.46
N GLU A 75 5.53 1.42 34.46
CA GLU A 75 6.34 1.38 35.69
C GLU A 75 7.09 2.72 35.78
N GLY A 76 6.65 3.55 36.73
CA GLY A 76 7.33 4.78 37.13
C GLY A 76 7.65 4.73 38.61
#